data_AF-A0A7S2UVN6-F1
#
_entry.id   AF-A0A7S2UVN6-F1
#
_cell.length_a   1.000
_cell.length_b   1.000
_cell.length_c   1.000
_cell.angle_alpha   90.00
_cell.angle_beta   90.00
_cell.angle_gamma   90.00
#
_symmetry.space_group_name_H-M   'P 1'
#
loop_
_entity.id
_entity.type
_entity.pdbx_description
1 polymer ?
#
loop_
_entity_poly.entity_id
_entity_poly.type
_entity_poly.pdbx_seq_one_letter_code
_entity_poly.pdbx_strand_id
1 'polypeptide(L)'
;RQSAQQKNQSLQRALRSGNVATERKFAAGENKSVHASTGKNMRKLDDETEEFKHDRVDRSLALAIQQARLAKKMTQKALATAINEKPQIVGEYESGRAIPNPQMISRMERALGVRLPRGGGKKKASKKKK
;
A
#
# COMPACT_ATOMS: atom_id res chain seq x y z
N ARG A 1 -8.00 18.38 -5.53
CA ARG A 1 -8.57 18.35 -6.90
C ARG A 1 -8.06 19.51 -7.76
N GLN A 2 -7.98 20.75 -7.24
CA GLN A 2 -7.41 21.91 -7.94
C GLN A 2 -5.98 21.72 -8.47
N SER A 3 -5.12 20.98 -7.75
CA SER A 3 -3.73 20.72 -8.14
C SER A 3 -3.54 19.81 -9.37
N ALA A 4 -4.53 18.98 -9.72
CA ALA A 4 -4.44 18.12 -10.90
C ALA A 4 -4.81 18.89 -12.18
N GLN A 5 -5.78 19.79 -12.09
CA GLN A 5 -6.19 20.67 -13.20
C GLN A 5 -5.08 21.65 -13.56
N GLN A 6 -4.41 22.24 -12.56
CA GLN A 6 -3.26 23.12 -12.76
C GLN A 6 -2.08 22.40 -13.46
N LYS A 7 -1.79 21.14 -13.09
CA LYS A 7 -0.75 20.32 -13.73
C LYS A 7 -1.06 19.99 -15.20
N ASN A 8 -2.31 19.65 -15.52
CA ASN A 8 -2.69 19.40 -16.90
C ASN A 8 -2.62 20.68 -17.75
N GLN A 9 -3.02 21.82 -17.18
CA GLN A 9 -2.95 23.11 -17.87
C GLN A 9 -1.50 23.56 -18.12
N SER A 10 -0.58 23.35 -17.17
CA SER A 10 0.85 23.65 -17.36
C SER A 10 1.49 22.77 -18.42
N LEU A 11 1.16 21.47 -18.45
CA LEU A 11 1.66 20.54 -19.48
C LEU A 11 1.18 20.93 -20.89
N GLN A 12 -0.10 21.27 -21.05
CA GLN A 12 -0.64 21.69 -22.34
C GLN A 12 -0.01 23.01 -22.84
N ARG A 13 0.32 23.94 -21.94
CA ARG A 13 1.06 25.16 -22.29
C ARG A 13 2.47 24.83 -22.78
N ALA A 14 3.20 23.99 -22.06
CA ALA A 14 4.55 23.56 -22.41
C ALA A 14 4.62 22.80 -23.75
N LEU A 15 3.61 21.96 -24.04
CA LEU A 15 3.49 21.25 -25.32
C LEU A 15 3.34 22.23 -26.50
N ARG A 16 2.55 23.30 -26.34
CA ARG A 16 2.38 24.33 -27.39
C ARG A 16 3.62 25.19 -27.61
N SER A 17 4.42 25.39 -26.57
CA SER A 17 5.66 26.17 -26.65
C SER A 17 6.90 25.33 -26.98
N GLY A 18 6.75 24.03 -27.27
CA GLY A 18 7.85 23.14 -27.66
C GLY A 18 8.87 22.84 -26.55
N ASN A 19 8.60 23.19 -25.29
CA ASN A 19 9.52 23.00 -24.17
C ASN A 19 9.07 21.83 -23.28
N VAL A 20 9.11 20.61 -23.82
CA VAL A 20 8.72 19.39 -23.10
C VAL A 20 9.83 18.36 -23.20
N ALA A 21 10.29 17.88 -22.05
CA ALA A 21 11.16 16.71 -21.94
C ALA A 21 10.31 15.44 -21.80
N THR A 22 10.64 14.40 -22.57
CA THR A 22 10.00 13.09 -22.46
C THR A 22 11.00 12.07 -21.94
N GLU A 23 10.71 11.47 -20.80
CA GLU A 23 11.51 10.39 -20.22
C GLU A 23 10.63 9.17 -19.96
N ARG A 24 11.16 7.97 -20.21
CA ARG A 24 10.48 6.73 -19.82
C ARG A 24 10.60 6.56 -18.30
N LYS A 25 9.46 6.26 -17.65
CA LYS A 25 9.47 5.95 -16.22
C LYS A 25 10.23 4.64 -15.97
N PHE A 26 10.94 4.58 -14.85
CA PHE A 26 11.58 3.34 -14.39
C PHE A 26 10.53 2.22 -14.26
N ALA A 27 10.82 1.05 -14.83
CA ALA A 27 9.90 -0.09 -14.97
C ALA A 27 8.60 0.19 -15.77
N ALA A 28 8.60 1.19 -16.67
CA ALA A 28 7.49 1.41 -17.59
C ALA A 28 7.31 0.21 -18.53
N GLY A 29 6.09 -0.33 -18.59
CA GLY A 29 5.77 -1.52 -19.40
C GLY A 29 5.93 -2.86 -18.69
N GLU A 30 6.29 -2.86 -17.39
CA GLU A 30 6.46 -4.08 -16.60
C GLU A 30 5.26 -4.32 -15.64
N ASN A 31 4.94 -5.59 -15.38
CA ASN A 31 3.90 -6.04 -14.45
C ASN A 31 4.50 -6.68 -13.18
N LYS A 32 5.22 -5.89 -12.37
CA LYS A 32 5.86 -6.41 -11.15
C LYS A 32 4.85 -6.98 -10.15
N SER A 33 5.21 -8.09 -9.53
CA SER A 33 4.41 -8.73 -8.50
C SER A 33 4.33 -7.86 -7.24
N VAL A 34 3.26 -8.02 -6.45
CA VAL A 34 3.12 -7.35 -5.14
C VAL A 34 4.18 -7.80 -4.12
N HIS A 35 4.80 -8.96 -4.36
CA HIS A 35 5.89 -9.50 -3.55
C HIS A 35 7.26 -8.94 -3.96
N ALA A 36 7.38 -8.36 -5.15
CA ALA A 36 8.64 -7.76 -5.62
C ALA A 36 8.93 -6.40 -4.97
N SER A 37 7.93 -5.76 -4.36
CA SER A 37 8.10 -4.48 -3.67
C SER A 37 7.87 -4.66 -2.17
N THR A 38 8.94 -4.52 -1.39
CA THR A 38 8.89 -4.57 0.07
C THR A 38 8.25 -3.30 0.69
N GLY A 39 7.77 -2.36 -0.14
CA GLY A 39 7.21 -1.08 0.30
C GLY A 39 8.23 -0.11 0.94
N LYS A 40 9.50 -0.52 1.04
CA LYS A 40 10.65 0.26 1.53
C LYS A 40 11.61 0.56 0.39
N ASN A 41 12.38 1.65 0.52
CA ASN A 41 13.47 1.95 -0.41
C ASN A 41 14.61 0.95 -0.18
N MET A 42 14.82 0.02 -1.12
CA MET A 42 15.84 -1.05 -0.98
C MET A 42 17.24 -0.49 -0.72
N ARG A 43 17.58 0.67 -1.28
CA ARG A 43 18.87 1.33 -1.03
C ARG A 43 19.08 1.71 0.43
N LYS A 44 18.01 2.16 1.11
CA LYS A 44 18.08 2.44 2.55
C LYS A 44 18.22 1.18 3.39
N LEU A 45 17.70 0.05 2.90
CA LEU A 45 17.84 -1.23 3.57
C LEU A 45 19.27 -1.78 3.46
N ASP A 46 19.92 -1.53 2.33
CA ASP A 46 21.32 -1.93 2.07
C ASP A 46 22.31 -1.09 2.89
N ASP A 47 21.99 0.20 3.11
CA ASP A 47 22.80 1.13 3.90
C ASP A 47 22.66 0.95 5.44
N GLU A 48 21.64 0.21 5.93
CA GLU A 48 21.37 0.03 7.38
C GLU A 48 22.08 -1.22 7.95
N THR A 49 23.07 -1.03 8.84
CA THR A 49 23.90 -2.12 9.41
C THR A 49 23.53 -2.59 10.83
N GLU A 50 22.45 -2.05 11.43
CA GLU A 50 22.03 -2.33 12.83
C GLU A 50 20.69 -3.10 12.92
N GLU A 51 20.38 -3.68 14.10
CA GLU A 51 19.29 -4.66 14.33
C GLU A 51 17.91 -4.22 13.81
N PHE A 52 17.41 -4.95 12.80
CA PHE A 52 16.26 -4.56 11.98
C PHE A 52 14.94 -5.15 12.48
N LYS A 53 14.14 -4.36 13.21
CA LYS A 53 12.77 -4.73 13.61
C LYS A 53 11.72 -4.15 12.65
N HIS A 54 10.84 -5.01 12.15
CA HIS A 54 9.72 -4.61 11.30
C HIS A 54 8.44 -4.37 12.10
N ASP A 55 7.86 -3.17 11.96
CA ASP A 55 6.48 -2.91 12.38
C ASP A 55 5.54 -3.88 11.64
N ARG A 56 4.74 -4.62 12.40
CA ARG A 56 3.77 -5.61 11.89
C ARG A 56 2.38 -5.00 11.75
N VAL A 57 1.46 -5.75 11.17
CA VAL A 57 0.04 -5.38 11.08
C VAL A 57 -0.53 -5.08 12.46
N ASP A 58 -1.12 -3.89 12.59
CA ASP A 58 -1.79 -3.47 13.81
C ASP A 58 -3.01 -4.35 14.12
N ARG A 59 -3.32 -4.51 15.41
CA ARG A 59 -4.43 -5.36 15.87
C ARG A 59 -5.78 -4.87 15.34
N SER A 60 -5.96 -3.56 15.19
CA SER A 60 -7.18 -2.98 14.63
C SER A 60 -7.41 -3.43 13.19
N LEU A 61 -6.36 -3.43 12.36
CA LEU A 61 -6.44 -3.86 10.96
C LEU A 61 -6.72 -5.37 10.87
N ALA A 62 -6.03 -6.18 11.68
CA ALA A 62 -6.22 -7.62 11.73
C ALA A 62 -7.69 -7.99 12.04
N LEU A 63 -8.28 -7.38 13.08
CA LEU A 63 -9.68 -7.59 13.47
C LEU A 63 -10.65 -7.10 12.39
N ALA A 64 -10.38 -5.95 11.78
CA ALA A 64 -11.25 -5.41 10.73
C ALA A 64 -11.33 -6.33 9.50
N ILE A 65 -10.19 -6.94 9.11
CA ILE A 65 -10.16 -7.93 8.00
C ILE A 65 -11.03 -9.13 8.36
N GLN A 66 -10.85 -9.69 9.56
CA GLN A 66 -11.61 -10.84 10.02
C GLN A 66 -13.12 -10.55 10.07
N GLN A 67 -13.52 -9.42 10.65
CA GLN A 67 -14.93 -9.02 10.75
C GLN A 67 -15.56 -8.82 9.37
N ALA A 68 -14.87 -8.13 8.46
CA ALA A 68 -15.36 -7.91 7.11
C ALA A 68 -15.50 -9.23 6.33
N ARG A 69 -14.57 -10.17 6.52
CA ARG A 69 -14.65 -11.52 5.93
C ARG A 69 -15.87 -12.28 6.43
N LEU A 70 -16.10 -12.27 7.74
CA LEU A 70 -17.26 -12.94 8.36
C LEU A 70 -18.58 -12.31 7.92
N ALA A 71 -18.65 -10.98 7.86
CA ALA A 71 -19.82 -10.25 7.36
C ALA A 71 -20.16 -10.63 5.91
N LYS A 72 -19.14 -10.86 5.08
CA LYS A 72 -19.29 -11.32 3.69
C LYS A 72 -19.43 -12.84 3.54
N LYS A 73 -19.48 -13.59 4.66
CA LYS A 73 -19.55 -15.07 4.70
C LYS A 73 -18.46 -15.75 3.86
N MET A 74 -17.29 -15.14 3.75
CA MET A 74 -16.15 -15.70 3.01
C MET A 74 -15.25 -16.53 3.93
N THR A 75 -14.67 -17.62 3.43
CA THR A 75 -13.58 -18.32 4.13
C THR A 75 -12.24 -17.64 3.83
N GLN A 76 -11.20 -17.88 4.65
CA GLN A 76 -9.85 -17.37 4.36
C GLN A 76 -9.37 -17.85 2.98
N LYS A 77 -9.67 -19.11 2.62
CA LYS A 77 -9.36 -19.67 1.29
C LYS A 77 -10.10 -18.94 0.18
N ALA A 78 -11.40 -18.67 0.34
CA ALA A 78 -12.18 -17.94 -0.65
C ALA A 78 -11.66 -16.50 -0.85
N LEU A 79 -11.32 -15.81 0.23
CA LEU A 79 -10.71 -14.48 0.16
C LEU A 79 -9.35 -14.54 -0.54
N ALA A 80 -8.50 -15.51 -0.20
CA ALA A 80 -7.18 -15.70 -0.79
C ALA A 80 -7.27 -15.95 -2.31
N THR A 81 -8.20 -16.81 -2.76
CA THR A 81 -8.46 -17.02 -4.18
C THR A 81 -8.93 -15.74 -4.87
N ALA A 82 -9.83 -14.97 -4.25
CA ALA A 82 -10.34 -13.72 -4.82
C ALA A 82 -9.25 -12.65 -5.02
N ILE A 83 -8.21 -12.63 -4.17
CA ILE A 83 -7.09 -11.69 -4.27
C ILE A 83 -5.85 -12.26 -4.97
N ASN A 84 -5.94 -13.51 -5.46
CA ASN A 84 -4.85 -14.29 -6.07
C ASN A 84 -3.62 -14.46 -5.15
N GLU A 85 -3.86 -14.86 -3.90
CA GLU A 85 -2.80 -15.10 -2.90
C GLU A 85 -2.97 -16.44 -2.20
N LYS A 86 -1.95 -16.83 -1.43
CA LYS A 86 -2.00 -18.05 -0.61
C LYS A 86 -2.86 -17.84 0.64
N PRO A 87 -3.66 -18.83 1.09
CA PRO A 87 -4.45 -18.74 2.31
C PRO A 87 -3.63 -18.40 3.56
N GLN A 88 -2.38 -18.87 3.60
CA GLN A 88 -1.43 -18.57 4.69
C GLN A 88 -1.20 -17.06 4.85
N ILE A 89 -1.08 -16.31 3.75
CA ILE A 89 -0.86 -14.86 3.79
C ILE A 89 -2.05 -14.17 4.46
N VAL A 90 -3.29 -14.53 4.07
CA VAL A 90 -4.49 -13.98 4.71
C VAL A 90 -4.51 -14.26 6.21
N GLY A 91 -4.15 -15.47 6.64
CA GLY A 91 -4.04 -15.82 8.06
C GLY A 91 -2.97 -15.04 8.81
N GLU A 92 -1.84 -14.72 8.17
CA GLU A 92 -0.79 -13.88 8.76
C GLU A 92 -1.24 -12.42 8.95
N TYR A 93 -2.08 -11.91 8.04
CA TYR A 93 -2.71 -10.58 8.19
C TYR A 93 -3.78 -10.57 9.30
N GLU A 94 -4.67 -11.57 9.34
CA GLU A 94 -5.68 -11.70 10.40
C GLU A 94 -5.08 -11.97 11.79
N SER A 95 -3.86 -12.53 11.87
CA SER A 95 -3.13 -12.75 13.13
C SER A 95 -2.18 -11.61 13.51
N GLY A 96 -2.01 -10.59 12.65
CA GLY A 96 -1.11 -9.46 12.91
C GLY A 96 0.38 -9.77 12.76
N ARG A 97 0.76 -10.92 12.20
CA ARG A 97 2.18 -11.32 12.00
C ARG A 97 2.77 -10.79 10.70
N ALA A 98 1.93 -10.46 9.72
CA ALA A 98 2.37 -9.96 8.42
C ALA A 98 3.00 -8.56 8.52
N ILE A 99 3.89 -8.25 7.57
CA ILE A 99 4.36 -6.88 7.33
C ILE A 99 3.30 -6.17 6.47
N PRO A 100 2.80 -4.99 6.88
CA PRO A 100 1.75 -4.29 6.13
C PRO A 100 2.23 -3.87 4.73
N ASN A 101 1.67 -4.47 3.67
CA ASN A 101 1.86 -4.01 2.29
C ASN A 101 0.61 -3.23 1.81
N PRO A 102 0.72 -1.93 1.46
CA PRO A 102 -0.42 -1.12 1.00
C PRO A 102 -1.15 -1.69 -0.23
N GLN A 103 -0.44 -2.36 -1.13
CA GLN A 103 -1.04 -2.98 -2.32
C GLN A 103 -1.91 -4.18 -1.94
N MET A 104 -1.42 -5.01 -1.01
CA MET A 104 -2.16 -6.15 -0.47
C MET A 104 -3.44 -5.69 0.24
N ILE A 105 -3.32 -4.69 1.12
CA ILE A 105 -4.47 -4.11 1.83
C ILE A 105 -5.50 -3.58 0.83
N SER A 106 -5.05 -2.89 -0.23
CA SER A 106 -5.94 -2.37 -1.27
C SER A 106 -6.65 -3.46 -2.07
N ARG A 107 -6.07 -4.66 -2.22
CA ARG A 107 -6.72 -5.82 -2.84
C ARG A 107 -7.77 -6.42 -1.89
N MET A 108 -7.43 -6.55 -0.61
CA MET A 108 -8.37 -7.02 0.42
C MET A 108 -9.58 -6.09 0.57
N GLU A 109 -9.36 -4.77 0.58
CA GLU A 109 -10.43 -3.75 0.62
C GLU A 109 -11.42 -3.95 -0.54
N ARG A 110 -10.91 -4.13 -1.77
CA ARG A 110 -11.75 -4.37 -2.95
C ARG A 110 -12.49 -5.70 -2.90
N ALA A 111 -11.82 -6.77 -2.51
CA ALA A 111 -12.44 -8.09 -2.43
C ALA A 111 -13.51 -8.16 -1.33
N LEU A 112 -13.30 -7.48 -0.20
CA LEU A 112 -14.24 -7.43 0.91
C LEU A 112 -15.33 -6.36 0.73
N GLY A 113 -15.09 -5.33 -0.10
CA GLY A 113 -16.03 -4.23 -0.31
C GLY A 113 -16.09 -3.23 0.84
N VAL A 114 -15.07 -3.23 1.70
CA VAL A 114 -14.96 -2.33 2.86
C VAL A 114 -13.68 -1.54 2.80
N ARG A 115 -13.65 -0.42 3.50
CA ARG A 115 -12.44 0.38 3.67
C ARG A 115 -11.81 0.00 5.00
N LEU A 116 -10.61 -0.58 4.94
CA LEU A 116 -9.94 -1.09 6.13
C LEU A 116 -9.30 0.07 6.90
N PRO A 117 -9.27 0.03 8.24
CA PRO A 117 -8.60 1.04 9.03
C PRO A 117 -7.10 1.01 8.70
N ARG A 118 -6.60 2.11 8.16
CA ARG A 118 -5.15 2.31 8.03
C ARG A 118 -4.68 2.64 9.43
N GLY A 119 -3.92 1.73 10.04
CA GLY A 119 -3.42 1.84 11.41
C GLY A 119 -3.11 3.30 11.73
N GLY A 120 -3.79 3.84 12.74
CA GLY A 120 -3.75 5.26 13.06
C GLY A 120 -2.29 5.69 13.11
N GLY A 121 -1.89 6.54 12.16
CA GLY A 121 -0.51 6.98 12.08
C GLY A 121 -0.10 7.44 13.46
N LYS A 122 1.08 6.99 13.95
CA LYS A 122 1.75 7.63 15.08
C LYS A 122 1.60 9.13 14.83
N LYS A 123 0.73 9.80 15.60
CA LYS A 123 0.51 11.24 15.44
C LYS A 123 1.90 11.84 15.50
N LYS A 124 2.38 12.41 14.39
CA LYS A 124 3.65 13.14 14.43
C LYS A 124 3.45 14.20 15.50
N ALA A 125 4.13 14.02 16.64
CA ALA A 125 4.07 14.93 17.75
C ALA A 125 4.36 16.32 17.18
N SER A 126 3.36 17.21 17.26
CA SER A 126 3.51 18.60 16.86
C SER A 126 4.71 19.17 17.63
N LYS A 127 5.81 19.46 16.93
CA LYS A 127 6.93 20.22 17.49
C LYS A 127 6.35 21.54 17.99
N LYS A 128 6.23 21.67 19.32
CA LYS A 128 5.89 22.92 20.00
C LYS A 128 7.05 23.88 19.72
N LYS A 129 6.78 24.89 18.90
CA LYS A 129 7.70 26.00 18.62
C LYS A 129 7.97 26.69 19.97
N LYS A 130 9.24 26.80 20.35
CA LYS A 130 9.70 27.70 21.41
C LYS A 130 10.07 29.03 20.78
#